data_AF-A0A941FHJ4-F1
#
_entry.id   AF-A0A941FHJ4-F1
#
_cell.length_a   1.000
_cell.length_b   1.000
_cell.length_c   1.000
_cell.angle_alpha   90.00
_cell.angle_beta   90.00
_cell.angle_gamma   90.00
#
_symmetry.space_group_name_H-M   'P 1'
#
loop_
_entity.id
_entity.type
_entity.pdbx_description
1 polymer ?
#
loop_
_entity_poly.entity_id
_entity_poly.type
_entity_poly.pdbx_seq_one_letter_code
_entity_poly.pdbx_strand_id
1 'polypeptide(L)'
;MYGRRRVFLWGLALFAVSSLVGGLAASPGVLIAMRAVQGLGAAVLAPATLTILTTTFAEGPARVRALAIWTAVSSAGGAAGNLIGGVLTQSLSWRCILLINVPIGAVAVLAALRLLPADRFRMQGRKLDVPGAVLATLGVIALVYGVTQAQPHGWSGPATLASLAVGVLALAAFVWAEMRATAPLMPPRLVRLRPVWAGNTAMLLAGACFIPMWYFLSLYMQDVLHYGALATGVGFLPHTLVGIAAACLAPAVMHRTGPGH
;
A
#
# COMPACT_ATOMS: atom_id res chain seq x y z
N MET A 1 -8.36 11.75 16.43
CA MET A 1 -9.74 11.23 16.53
C MET A 1 -9.81 9.80 17.05
N TYR A 2 -8.88 8.91 16.70
CA TYR A 2 -8.75 7.61 17.36
C TYR A 2 -7.34 7.46 17.90
N GLY A 3 -7.20 6.76 19.01
CA GLY A 3 -5.90 6.46 19.58
C GLY A 3 -5.02 5.74 18.54
N ARG A 4 -3.75 6.15 18.40
CA ARG A 4 -2.81 5.65 17.40
C ARG A 4 -2.66 4.14 17.49
N ARG A 5 -2.59 3.60 18.71
CA ARG A 5 -2.55 2.16 18.98
C ARG A 5 -3.86 1.50 18.56
N ARG A 6 -5.03 2.08 18.88
CA ARG A 6 -6.33 1.55 18.44
C ARG A 6 -6.47 1.50 16.92
N VAL A 7 -6.09 2.56 16.20
CA VAL A 7 -6.17 2.60 14.72
C VAL A 7 -5.30 1.51 14.11
N PHE A 8 -4.07 1.36 14.61
CA PHE A 8 -3.17 0.29 14.16
C PHE A 8 -3.77 -1.10 14.41
N LEU A 9 -4.29 -1.35 15.61
CA LEU A 9 -4.90 -2.64 15.98
C LEU A 9 -6.14 -2.95 15.13
N TRP A 10 -7.01 -1.96 14.89
CA TRP A 10 -8.19 -2.14 14.04
C TRP A 10 -7.81 -2.43 12.59
N GLY A 11 -6.86 -1.68 12.01
CA GLY A 11 -6.37 -1.94 10.67
C GLY A 11 -5.74 -3.33 10.53
N LEU A 12 -4.96 -3.74 11.54
CA LEU A 12 -4.31 -5.05 11.59
C LEU A 12 -5.32 -6.20 11.74
N ALA A 13 -6.32 -6.03 12.61
CA ALA A 13 -7.39 -7.00 12.78
C ALA A 13 -8.21 -7.14 11.50
N LEU A 14 -8.57 -6.03 10.85
CA LEU A 14 -9.29 -6.03 9.58
C LEU A 14 -8.49 -6.77 8.49
N PHE A 15 -7.19 -6.50 8.40
CA PHE A 15 -6.29 -7.18 7.47
C PHE A 15 -6.20 -8.69 7.74
N ALA A 16 -6.00 -9.10 9.00
CA ALA A 16 -5.84 -10.50 9.37
C ALA A 16 -7.15 -11.30 9.19
N VAL A 17 -8.29 -10.75 9.63
CA VAL A 17 -9.60 -11.41 9.51
C VAL A 17 -10.00 -11.54 8.05
N SER A 18 -9.84 -10.48 7.24
CA SER A 18 -10.11 -10.58 5.80
C SER A 18 -9.17 -11.56 5.10
N SER A 19 -7.91 -11.70 5.55
CA SER A 19 -7.01 -12.76 5.08
C SER A 19 -7.53 -14.15 5.40
N LEU A 20 -8.00 -14.38 6.63
CA LEU A 20 -8.56 -15.66 7.05
C LEU A 20 -9.77 -16.03 6.18
N VAL A 21 -10.74 -15.11 6.07
CA VAL A 21 -11.97 -15.34 5.30
C VAL A 21 -11.65 -15.50 3.81
N GLY A 22 -10.72 -14.72 3.27
CA GLY A 22 -10.25 -14.85 1.88
C GLY A 22 -9.54 -16.17 1.61
N GLY A 23 -8.72 -16.67 2.55
CA GLY A 23 -8.04 -17.96 2.43
C GLY A 23 -9.01 -19.14 2.46
N LEU A 24 -10.11 -19.01 3.21
CA LEU A 24 -11.20 -19.98 3.29
C LEU A 24 -12.29 -19.76 2.25
N ALA A 25 -12.14 -18.80 1.33
CA ALA A 25 -13.17 -18.44 0.38
C ALA A 25 -13.53 -19.63 -0.53
N ALA A 26 -14.83 -19.96 -0.59
CA ALA A 26 -15.37 -21.01 -1.44
C ALA A 26 -15.78 -20.51 -2.83
N SER A 27 -15.88 -19.19 -3.03
CA SER A 27 -16.25 -18.58 -4.31
C SER A 27 -15.32 -17.43 -4.70
N PRO A 28 -15.13 -17.16 -6.01
CA PRO A 28 -14.32 -16.03 -6.48
C PRO A 28 -14.82 -14.68 -5.96
N GLY A 29 -16.14 -14.50 -5.86
CA GLY A 29 -16.74 -13.25 -5.37
C GLY A 29 -16.34 -12.93 -3.93
N VAL A 30 -16.33 -13.94 -3.05
CA VAL A 30 -15.88 -13.77 -1.65
C VAL A 30 -14.40 -13.42 -1.59
N LEU A 31 -13.57 -14.07 -2.41
CA LEU A 31 -12.13 -13.78 -2.47
C LEU A 31 -11.88 -12.32 -2.88
N ILE A 32 -12.55 -11.85 -3.93
CA ILE A 32 -12.42 -10.46 -4.42
C ILE A 32 -12.88 -9.46 -3.36
N ALA A 33 -14.05 -9.69 -2.75
CA ALA A 33 -14.58 -8.83 -1.70
C ALA A 33 -13.62 -8.75 -0.50
N MET A 34 -13.10 -9.90 -0.05
CA MET A 34 -12.15 -9.93 1.06
C MET A 34 -10.81 -9.27 0.70
N ARG A 35 -10.34 -9.34 -0.55
CA ARG A 35 -9.15 -8.60 -1.00
C ARG A 35 -9.38 -7.09 -0.97
N ALA A 36 -10.56 -6.62 -1.35
CA ALA A 36 -10.92 -5.21 -1.22
C ALA A 36 -10.88 -4.76 0.25
N VAL A 37 -11.52 -5.53 1.14
CA VAL A 37 -11.51 -5.25 2.60
C VAL A 37 -10.10 -5.32 3.19
N GLN A 38 -9.28 -6.28 2.76
CA GLN A 38 -7.89 -6.42 3.17
C GLN A 38 -7.07 -5.19 2.76
N GLY A 39 -7.29 -4.68 1.55
CA GLY A 39 -6.68 -3.44 1.07
C GLY A 39 -7.01 -2.24 1.95
N LEU A 40 -8.25 -2.13 2.44
CA LEU A 40 -8.64 -1.08 3.39
C LEU A 40 -7.86 -1.18 4.72
N GLY A 41 -7.69 -2.39 5.25
CA GLY A 41 -6.86 -2.63 6.43
C GLY A 41 -5.40 -2.20 6.22
N ALA A 42 -4.82 -2.60 5.08
CA ALA A 42 -3.46 -2.23 4.70
C ALA A 42 -3.29 -0.70 4.51
N ALA A 43 -4.26 -0.03 3.91
CA ALA A 43 -4.24 1.42 3.68
C ALA A 43 -4.20 2.23 4.98
N VAL A 44 -4.80 1.72 6.06
CA VAL A 44 -4.75 2.35 7.40
C VAL A 44 -3.43 2.06 8.12
N LEU A 45 -2.84 0.89 7.91
CA LEU A 45 -1.61 0.45 8.59
C LEU A 45 -0.39 1.30 8.24
N ALA A 46 -0.22 1.66 6.97
CA ALA A 46 0.93 2.47 6.52
C ALA A 46 1.02 3.85 7.24
N PRO A 47 -0.01 4.70 7.24
CA PRO A 47 0.04 5.97 7.97
C PRO A 47 0.03 5.79 9.49
N ALA A 48 -0.62 4.74 10.02
CA ALA A 48 -0.63 4.46 11.45
C ALA A 48 0.77 4.09 11.98
N THR A 49 1.49 3.21 11.28
CA THR A 49 2.87 2.82 11.64
C THR A 49 3.82 4.01 11.57
N LEU A 50 3.74 4.82 10.51
CA LEU A 50 4.54 6.03 10.38
C LEU A 50 4.26 7.02 11.52
N THR A 51 2.98 7.22 11.87
CA THR A 51 2.59 8.10 12.98
C THR A 51 3.12 7.57 14.32
N ILE A 52 3.04 6.26 14.57
CA ILE A 52 3.58 5.65 15.79
C ILE A 52 5.10 5.87 15.85
N LEU A 53 5.83 5.66 14.76
CA LEU A 53 7.27 5.88 14.69
C LEU A 53 7.66 7.33 14.97
N THR A 54 7.07 8.28 14.24
CA THR A 54 7.44 9.70 14.37
C THR A 54 7.05 10.29 15.72
N THR A 55 6.06 9.71 16.40
CA THR A 55 5.63 10.21 17.71
C THR A 55 6.22 9.46 18.90
N THR A 56 6.79 8.28 18.68
CA THR A 56 7.54 7.53 19.69
C THR A 56 9.00 7.98 19.74
N PHE A 57 9.59 8.29 18.57
CA PHE A 57 10.98 8.75 18.47
C PHE A 57 11.04 10.27 18.22
N ALA A 58 11.77 10.96 19.10
CA ALA A 58 12.03 12.39 18.98
C ALA A 58 12.78 12.74 17.68
N GLU A 59 12.62 13.99 17.23
CA GLU A 59 13.33 14.51 16.05
C GLU A 59 14.85 14.41 16.20
N GLY A 60 15.52 14.07 15.10
CA GLY A 60 16.96 13.85 15.07
C GLY A 60 17.36 12.40 14.74
N PRO A 61 18.59 11.98 15.11
CA PRO A 61 19.17 10.70 14.68
C PRO A 61 18.33 9.47 15.02
N ALA A 62 17.63 9.49 16.17
CA ALA A 62 16.79 8.38 16.61
C ALA A 62 15.60 8.12 15.67
N ARG A 63 14.88 9.17 15.23
CA ARG A 63 13.77 9.03 14.27
C ARG A 63 14.28 8.61 12.90
N VAL A 64 15.38 9.18 12.42
CA VAL A 64 15.98 8.80 11.13
C VAL A 64 16.36 7.31 11.13
N ARG A 65 16.99 6.83 12.20
CA ARG A 65 17.32 5.40 12.35
C ARG A 65 16.07 4.52 12.41
N ALA A 66 15.04 4.95 13.13
CA ALA A 66 13.78 4.20 13.22
C ALA A 66 13.08 4.08 11.86
N LEU A 67 13.05 5.17 11.07
CA LEU A 67 12.51 5.16 9.71
C LEU A 67 13.34 4.27 8.77
N ALA A 68 14.67 4.32 8.87
CA ALA A 68 15.55 3.45 8.07
C ALA A 68 15.36 1.96 8.39
N ILE A 69 15.16 1.60 9.67
CA ILE A 69 14.83 0.23 10.05
C ILE A 69 13.45 -0.16 9.51
N TRP A 70 12.46 0.73 9.60
CA TRP A 70 11.11 0.48 9.09
C TRP A 70 11.10 0.23 7.57
N THR A 71 11.85 1.01 6.79
CA THR A 71 11.98 0.77 5.34
C THR A 71 12.73 -0.53 5.05
N ALA A 72 13.85 -0.79 5.74
CA ALA A 72 14.62 -2.02 5.56
C ALA A 72 13.80 -3.28 5.87
N VAL A 73 13.04 -3.27 6.96
CA VAL A 73 12.13 -4.37 7.34
C VAL A 73 11.01 -4.53 6.31
N SER A 74 10.48 -3.43 5.77
CA SER A 74 9.45 -3.48 4.72
C SER A 74 9.99 -4.13 3.43
N SER A 75 11.20 -3.77 3.00
CA SER A 75 11.87 -4.38 1.83
C SER A 75 12.22 -5.85 2.07
N ALA A 76 12.77 -6.18 3.24
CA ALA A 76 13.07 -7.56 3.61
C ALA A 76 11.80 -8.42 3.69
N GLY A 77 10.71 -7.87 4.22
CA GLY A 77 9.40 -8.50 4.24
C GLY A 77 8.85 -8.79 2.84
N GLY A 78 9.02 -7.87 1.88
CA GLY A 78 8.70 -8.11 0.48
C GLY A 78 9.50 -9.26 -0.13
N ALA A 79 10.81 -9.32 0.15
CA ALA A 79 11.71 -10.41 -0.28
C ALA A 79 11.27 -11.77 0.23
N ALA A 80 11.10 -11.83 1.55
CA ALA A 80 10.69 -13.04 2.25
C ALA A 80 9.29 -13.45 1.78
N GLY A 81 8.40 -12.49 1.55
CA GLY A 81 7.05 -12.71 1.01
C GLY A 81 7.05 -13.41 -0.34
N ASN A 82 7.93 -13.01 -1.27
CA ASN A 82 8.07 -13.69 -2.57
C ASN A 82 8.54 -15.13 -2.44
N LEU A 83 9.58 -15.35 -1.66
CA LEU A 83 10.18 -16.67 -1.50
C LEU A 83 9.21 -17.62 -0.79
N ILE A 84 8.67 -17.19 0.36
CA ILE A 84 7.70 -17.96 1.14
C ILE A 84 6.43 -18.16 0.32
N GLY A 85 5.97 -17.15 -0.40
CA GLY A 85 4.81 -17.22 -1.28
C GLY A 85 4.99 -18.25 -2.40
N GLY A 86 6.16 -18.27 -3.05
CA GLY A 86 6.50 -19.26 -4.08
C GLY A 86 6.53 -20.68 -3.53
N VAL A 87 7.18 -20.89 -2.38
CA VAL A 87 7.23 -22.19 -1.68
C VAL A 87 5.82 -22.66 -1.32
N LEU A 88 5.01 -21.81 -0.67
CA LEU A 88 3.66 -22.16 -0.22
C LEU A 88 2.71 -22.48 -1.38
N THR A 89 2.81 -21.71 -2.47
CA THR A 89 1.98 -21.91 -3.66
C THR A 89 2.31 -23.22 -4.35
N GLN A 90 3.60 -23.58 -4.42
CA GLN A 90 4.02 -24.83 -5.06
C GLN A 90 3.78 -26.07 -4.20
N SER A 91 3.95 -25.98 -2.88
CA SER A 91 3.94 -27.15 -1.99
C SER A 91 2.59 -27.45 -1.35
N LEU A 92 1.78 -26.43 -1.06
CA LEU A 92 0.48 -26.60 -0.40
C LEU A 92 -0.66 -26.08 -1.29
N SER A 93 -0.78 -24.76 -1.39
CA SER A 93 -1.85 -24.08 -2.11
C SER A 93 -1.63 -22.57 -2.06
N TRP A 94 -2.12 -21.86 -3.08
CA TRP A 94 -2.21 -20.39 -3.07
C TRP A 94 -2.99 -19.83 -1.86
N ARG A 95 -3.91 -20.62 -1.29
CA ARG A 95 -4.69 -20.23 -0.09
C ARG A 95 -3.81 -19.99 1.13
N CYS A 96 -2.70 -20.70 1.24
CA CYS A 96 -1.76 -20.59 2.35
C CYS A 96 -1.09 -19.20 2.41
N ILE A 97 -0.98 -18.48 1.28
CA ILE A 97 -0.47 -17.11 1.23
C ILE A 97 -1.39 -16.13 1.98
N LEU A 98 -2.70 -16.43 2.05
CA LEU A 98 -3.65 -15.64 2.83
C LEU A 98 -3.66 -16.09 4.29
N LEU A 99 -3.64 -17.40 4.52
CA LEU A 99 -3.69 -17.96 5.87
C LEU A 99 -2.45 -17.64 6.69
N ILE A 100 -1.26 -17.51 6.08
CA ILE A 100 -0.02 -17.15 6.80
C ILE A 100 -0.07 -15.75 7.42
N ASN A 101 -0.89 -14.85 6.89
CA ASN A 101 -1.05 -13.51 7.47
C ASN A 101 -1.76 -13.55 8.83
N VAL A 102 -2.52 -14.62 9.11
CA VAL A 102 -3.29 -14.77 10.36
C VAL A 102 -2.36 -14.95 11.56
N PRO A 103 -1.44 -15.93 11.61
CA PRO A 103 -0.50 -16.06 12.73
C PRO A 103 0.44 -14.85 12.82
N ILE A 104 0.90 -14.30 11.70
CA ILE A 104 1.74 -13.08 11.70
C ILE A 104 0.96 -11.90 12.31
N GLY A 105 -0.29 -11.71 11.89
CA GLY A 105 -1.18 -10.69 12.41
C GLY A 105 -1.45 -10.86 13.91
N ALA A 106 -1.68 -12.09 14.37
CA ALA A 106 -1.88 -12.39 15.78
C ALA A 106 -0.65 -12.04 16.62
N VAL A 107 0.55 -12.44 16.18
CA VAL A 107 1.82 -12.08 16.84
C VAL A 107 2.01 -10.56 16.86
N ALA A 108 1.74 -9.88 15.75
CA ALA A 108 1.85 -8.43 15.66
C ALA A 108 0.83 -7.70 16.56
N VAL A 109 -0.39 -8.22 16.70
CA VAL A 109 -1.39 -7.71 17.66
C VAL A 109 -0.87 -7.87 19.08
N LEU A 110 -0.39 -9.06 19.47
CA LEU A 110 0.15 -9.31 20.80
C LEU A 110 1.35 -8.41 21.11
N ALA A 111 2.27 -8.28 20.16
CA ALA A 111 3.43 -7.38 20.28
C ALA A 111 2.98 -5.92 20.43
N ALA A 112 2.04 -5.45 19.62
CA ALA A 112 1.50 -4.10 19.70
C ALA A 112 0.80 -3.84 21.05
N LEU A 113 0.07 -4.83 21.59
CA LEU A 113 -0.59 -4.68 22.88
C LEU A 113 0.41 -4.56 24.05
N ARG A 114 1.57 -5.21 23.95
CA ARG A 114 2.62 -5.22 24.98
C ARG A 114 3.60 -4.05 24.84
N LEU A 115 4.01 -3.72 23.62
CA LEU A 115 5.11 -2.78 23.34
C LEU A 115 4.63 -1.36 23.07
N LEU A 116 3.41 -1.17 22.56
CA LEU A 116 2.90 0.18 22.29
C LEU A 116 2.23 0.76 23.54
N PRO A 117 2.60 1.97 23.97
CA PRO A 117 1.94 2.63 25.09
C PRO A 117 0.44 2.81 24.81
N ALA A 118 -0.36 2.75 25.87
CA ALA A 118 -1.80 2.99 25.77
C ALA A 118 -2.07 4.41 25.25
N ASP A 119 -3.12 4.55 24.44
CA ASP A 119 -3.46 5.83 23.84
C ASP A 119 -3.84 6.86 24.91
N ARG A 120 -3.07 7.96 24.98
CA ARG A 120 -3.48 9.13 25.76
C ARG A 120 -4.61 9.82 25.01
N PHE A 121 -5.77 9.99 25.67
CA PHE A 121 -6.93 10.68 25.09
C PHE A 121 -6.55 12.12 24.74
N ARG A 122 -6.30 12.40 23.46
CA ARG A 122 -6.11 13.76 22.95
C ARG A 122 -7.19 14.01 21.91
N MET A 123 -8.25 14.68 22.35
CA MET A 123 -9.38 15.05 21.50
C MET A 123 -8.97 16.24 20.61
N GLN A 124 -8.15 15.98 19.59
CA GLN A 124 -7.94 16.96 18.53
C GLN A 124 -9.07 16.81 17.51
N GLY A 125 -10.04 17.72 17.57
CA GLY A 125 -11.23 17.81 16.73
C GLY A 125 -10.93 18.24 15.31
N ARG A 126 -10.25 17.39 14.54
CA ARG A 126 -10.09 17.60 13.09
C ARG A 126 -11.13 16.74 12.37
N LYS A 127 -12.15 17.38 11.80
CA LYS A 127 -13.23 16.70 11.06
C LYS A 127 -12.59 15.92 9.89
N LEU A 128 -12.92 14.63 9.78
CA LEU A 128 -12.50 13.80 8.66
C LEU A 128 -13.34 14.21 7.44
N ASP A 129 -12.68 14.54 6.33
CA ASP A 129 -13.37 14.77 5.05
C ASP A 129 -13.78 13.42 4.43
N VAL A 130 -14.84 12.84 4.99
CA VAL A 130 -15.43 11.58 4.52
C VAL A 130 -15.93 11.70 3.07
N PRO A 131 -16.66 12.77 2.69
CA PRO A 131 -17.10 12.93 1.30
C PRO A 131 -15.92 12.96 0.31
N GLY A 132 -14.87 13.72 0.61
CA GLY A 132 -13.70 13.78 -0.24
C GLY A 132 -12.98 12.44 -0.36
N ALA A 133 -12.80 11.72 0.76
CA ALA A 133 -12.20 10.39 0.75
C ALA A 133 -13.01 9.38 -0.09
N VAL A 134 -14.34 9.42 -0.03
CA VAL A 134 -15.23 8.57 -0.83
C VAL A 134 -15.11 8.91 -2.31
N LEU A 135 -15.16 10.20 -2.68
CA LEU A 135 -15.03 10.63 -4.08
C LEU A 135 -13.68 10.24 -4.67
N ALA A 136 -12.58 10.47 -3.95
CA ALA A 136 -11.25 10.10 -4.39
C ALA A 136 -11.13 8.57 -4.59
N THR A 137 -11.61 7.79 -3.62
CA THR A 137 -11.55 6.33 -3.67
C THR A 137 -12.39 5.77 -4.84
N LEU A 138 -13.65 6.21 -4.96
CA LEU A 138 -14.53 5.77 -6.05
C LEU A 138 -14.02 6.22 -7.41
N GLY A 139 -13.44 7.43 -7.50
CA GLY A 139 -12.86 7.94 -8.75
C GLY A 139 -11.70 7.08 -9.23
N VAL A 140 -10.77 6.74 -8.34
CA VAL A 140 -9.65 5.84 -8.67
C VAL A 140 -10.15 4.44 -9.03
N ILE A 141 -11.11 3.88 -8.29
CA ILE A 141 -11.70 2.57 -8.59
C ILE A 141 -12.34 2.58 -9.98
N ALA A 142 -13.12 3.61 -10.31
CA ALA A 142 -13.79 3.73 -11.60
C ALA A 142 -12.78 3.86 -12.76
N LEU A 143 -11.69 4.60 -12.57
CA LEU A 143 -10.61 4.68 -13.57
C LEU A 143 -9.93 3.34 -13.79
N VAL A 144 -9.53 2.65 -12.71
CA VAL A 144 -8.90 1.33 -12.80
C VAL A 144 -9.86 0.34 -13.47
N TYR A 145 -11.13 0.34 -13.08
CA TYR A 145 -12.16 -0.50 -13.70
C TYR A 145 -12.30 -0.19 -15.20
N GLY A 146 -12.36 1.07 -15.59
CA GLY A 146 -12.42 1.48 -17.00
C GLY A 146 -11.23 0.96 -17.81
N VAL A 147 -10.00 1.11 -17.30
CA VAL A 147 -8.80 0.57 -17.95
C VAL A 147 -8.85 -0.95 -18.07
N THR A 148 -9.34 -1.66 -17.05
CA THR A 148 -9.48 -3.12 -17.13
C THR A 148 -10.54 -3.56 -18.13
N GLN A 149 -11.60 -2.78 -18.34
CA GLN A 149 -12.65 -3.06 -19.32
C GLN A 149 -12.22 -2.81 -20.77
N ALA A 150 -11.15 -2.03 -20.98
CA ALA A 150 -10.61 -1.77 -22.31
C ALA A 150 -10.11 -3.04 -23.03
N GLN A 151 -9.63 -4.05 -22.29
CA GLN A 151 -9.19 -5.31 -22.90
C GLN A 151 -10.37 -6.12 -23.49
N PRO A 152 -11.45 -6.42 -22.74
CA PRO A 152 -12.59 -7.17 -23.28
C PRO A 152 -13.54 -6.35 -24.19
N HIS A 153 -13.71 -5.05 -23.96
CA HIS A 153 -14.73 -4.23 -24.66
C HIS A 153 -14.14 -3.18 -25.61
N GLY A 154 -12.81 -3.09 -25.70
CA GLY A 154 -12.11 -2.06 -26.44
C GLY A 154 -12.13 -0.69 -25.74
N TRP A 155 -11.24 0.20 -26.17
CA TRP A 155 -11.13 1.56 -25.65
C TRP A 155 -12.35 2.44 -25.98
N SER A 156 -13.00 2.18 -27.11
CA SER A 156 -14.22 2.86 -27.56
C SER A 156 -15.51 2.23 -27.03
N GLY A 157 -15.42 1.16 -26.22
CA GLY A 157 -16.57 0.49 -25.63
C GLY A 157 -17.35 1.43 -24.69
N PRO A 158 -18.71 1.42 -24.71
CA PRO A 158 -19.52 2.28 -23.84
C PRO A 158 -19.21 2.08 -22.35
N ALA A 159 -18.96 0.83 -21.92
CA ALA A 159 -18.61 0.52 -20.53
C ALA A 159 -17.24 1.10 -20.12
N THR A 160 -16.26 1.05 -21.02
CA THR A 160 -14.92 1.65 -20.82
C THR A 160 -15.03 3.16 -20.69
N LEU A 161 -15.68 3.82 -21.65
CA LEU A 161 -15.84 5.27 -21.68
C LEU A 161 -16.66 5.79 -20.48
N ALA A 162 -17.76 5.11 -20.13
CA ALA A 162 -18.59 5.49 -18.99
C ALA A 162 -17.81 5.40 -17.67
N SER A 163 -17.06 4.33 -17.46
CA SER A 163 -16.25 4.12 -16.26
C SER A 163 -15.12 5.15 -16.14
N LEU A 164 -14.43 5.44 -17.25
CA LEU A 164 -13.41 6.47 -17.31
C LEU A 164 -13.99 7.87 -17.04
N ALA A 165 -15.12 8.19 -17.66
CA ALA A 165 -15.81 9.47 -17.45
C ALA A 165 -16.24 9.63 -15.99
N VAL A 166 -16.86 8.60 -15.38
CA VAL A 166 -17.23 8.61 -13.96
C VAL A 166 -16.00 8.82 -13.08
N GLY A 167 -14.89 8.14 -13.37
CA GLY A 167 -13.63 8.28 -12.64
C GLY A 167 -13.07 9.71 -12.70
N VAL A 168 -12.96 10.27 -13.91
CA VAL A 168 -12.49 11.66 -14.12
C VAL A 168 -13.41 12.66 -13.42
N LEU A 169 -14.73 12.51 -13.55
CA LEU A 169 -15.71 13.40 -12.94
C LEU A 169 -15.68 13.32 -11.41
N ALA A 170 -15.56 12.12 -10.83
CA ALA A 170 -15.45 11.94 -9.38
C ALA A 170 -14.16 12.56 -8.82
N LEU A 171 -13.03 12.42 -9.52
CA LEU A 171 -11.78 13.07 -9.13
C LEU A 171 -11.84 14.60 -9.30
N ALA A 172 -12.46 15.10 -10.36
CA ALA A 172 -12.68 16.54 -10.53
C ALA A 172 -13.59 17.10 -9.42
N ALA A 173 -14.66 16.38 -9.06
CA ALA A 173 -15.54 16.73 -7.96
C ALA A 173 -14.80 16.70 -6.60
N PHE A 174 -13.92 15.72 -6.39
CA PHE A 174 -13.04 15.67 -5.22
C PHE A 174 -12.15 16.92 -5.15
N VAL A 175 -11.43 17.26 -6.22
CA VAL A 175 -10.57 18.45 -6.27
C VAL A 175 -11.37 19.72 -6.00
N TRP A 176 -12.57 19.82 -6.58
CA TRP A 176 -13.45 20.97 -6.37
C TRP A 176 -13.96 21.08 -4.92
N ALA A 177 -14.36 19.95 -4.31
CA ALA A 177 -14.78 19.90 -2.91
C ALA A 177 -13.63 20.27 -1.98
N GLU A 178 -12.43 19.77 -2.25
CA GLU A 178 -11.21 20.01 -1.48
C GLU A 178 -10.79 21.48 -1.53
N MET A 179 -10.94 22.14 -2.69
CA MET A 179 -10.70 23.58 -2.83
C MET A 179 -11.67 24.45 -2.03
N ARG A 180 -12.84 23.90 -1.65
CA ARG A 180 -13.90 24.61 -0.90
C ARG A 180 -14.00 24.16 0.56
N ALA A 181 -13.27 23.12 0.97
CA ALA A 181 -13.33 22.56 2.30
C ALA A 181 -12.76 23.53 3.35
N THR A 182 -13.42 23.61 4.50
CA THR A 182 -12.95 24.41 5.66
C THR A 182 -11.76 23.78 6.37
N ALA A 183 -11.53 22.47 6.18
CA ALA A 183 -10.37 21.73 6.67
C ALA A 183 -9.87 20.76 5.59
N PRO A 184 -9.18 21.25 4.53
CA PRO A 184 -8.72 20.41 3.43
C PRO A 184 -7.71 19.36 3.93
N LEU A 185 -7.80 18.14 3.39
CA LEU A 185 -6.83 17.05 3.56
C LEU A 185 -5.45 17.45 3.00
N MET A 186 -5.43 18.19 1.90
CA MET A 186 -4.24 18.71 1.24
C MET A 186 -4.37 20.22 1.04
N PRO A 187 -3.64 21.05 1.80
CA PRO A 187 -3.62 22.50 1.58
C PRO A 187 -3.31 22.81 0.11
N PRO A 188 -4.18 23.54 -0.62
CA PRO A 188 -4.01 23.79 -2.06
C PRO A 188 -2.73 24.57 -2.41
N ARG A 189 -2.07 25.15 -1.41
CA ARG A 189 -0.75 25.78 -1.55
C ARG A 189 0.37 24.75 -1.79
N LEU A 190 0.26 23.53 -1.28
CA LEU A 190 1.27 22.48 -1.46
C LEU A 190 1.34 22.01 -2.92
N VAL A 191 0.18 21.86 -3.58
CA VAL A 191 0.11 21.42 -4.98
C VAL A 191 0.71 22.44 -5.96
N ARG A 192 0.85 23.70 -5.56
CA ARG A 192 1.52 24.75 -6.33
C ARG A 192 3.05 24.72 -6.21
N LEU A 193 3.58 23.99 -5.24
CA LEU A 193 5.03 23.87 -5.08
C LEU A 193 5.57 22.90 -6.12
N ARG A 194 6.45 23.38 -7.00
CA ARG A 194 7.13 22.56 -8.02
C ARG A 194 7.75 21.28 -7.44
N PRO A 195 8.45 21.29 -6.29
CA PRO A 195 8.99 20.06 -5.71
C PRO A 195 7.92 19.02 -5.34
N VAL A 196 6.73 19.47 -4.88
CA VAL A 196 5.64 18.57 -4.49
C VAL A 196 5.01 17.93 -5.72
N TRP A 197 4.69 18.72 -6.74
CA TRP A 197 4.12 18.18 -7.98
C TRP A 197 5.12 17.28 -8.72
N ALA A 198 6.39 17.67 -8.79
CA ALA A 198 7.44 16.84 -9.38
C ALA A 198 7.63 15.52 -8.61
N GLY A 199 7.66 15.58 -7.27
CA GLY A 199 7.78 14.39 -6.43
C GLY A 199 6.59 13.44 -6.57
N ASN A 200 5.36 13.97 -6.55
CA ASN A 200 4.15 13.16 -6.74
C ASN A 200 4.10 12.52 -8.14
N THR A 201 4.45 13.27 -9.19
CA THR A 201 4.53 12.73 -10.56
C THR A 201 5.60 11.66 -10.67
N ALA A 202 6.78 11.87 -10.08
CA ALA A 202 7.83 10.86 -10.05
C ALA A 202 7.38 9.59 -9.31
N MET A 203 6.70 9.72 -8.16
CA MET A 203 6.13 8.57 -7.44
C MET A 203 5.04 7.86 -8.24
N LEU A 204 4.18 8.61 -8.93
CA LEU A 204 3.14 8.05 -9.79
C LEU A 204 3.76 7.22 -10.92
N LEU A 205 4.70 7.79 -11.66
CA LEU A 205 5.39 7.11 -12.76
C LEU A 205 6.19 5.90 -12.26
N ALA A 206 6.92 6.05 -11.16
CA ALA A 206 7.64 4.95 -10.53
C ALA A 206 6.69 3.82 -10.15
N GLY A 207 5.57 4.12 -9.50
CA GLY A 207 4.56 3.12 -9.12
C GLY A 207 3.88 2.45 -10.33
N ALA A 208 3.58 3.24 -11.37
CA ALA A 208 2.96 2.77 -12.61
C ALA A 208 3.86 1.80 -13.39
N CYS A 209 5.18 1.92 -13.29
CA CYS A 209 6.11 0.96 -13.87
C CYS A 209 6.41 -0.20 -12.91
N PHE A 210 6.64 0.10 -11.63
CA PHE A 210 7.18 -0.85 -10.66
C PHE A 210 6.18 -1.96 -10.29
N ILE A 211 4.91 -1.62 -10.03
CA ILE A 211 3.91 -2.62 -9.63
C ILE A 211 3.59 -3.59 -10.79
N PRO A 212 3.28 -3.13 -12.02
CA PRO A 212 2.98 -4.03 -13.13
C PRO A 212 4.19 -4.86 -13.57
N MET A 213 5.42 -4.34 -13.40
CA MET A 213 6.64 -5.10 -13.69
C MET A 213 6.64 -6.46 -13.01
N TRP A 214 6.22 -6.55 -11.74
CA TRP A 214 6.20 -7.81 -11.00
C TRP A 214 5.20 -8.82 -11.58
N TYR A 215 4.05 -8.33 -12.03
CA TYR A 215 3.03 -9.15 -12.67
C TYR A 215 3.53 -9.68 -14.02
N PHE A 216 3.98 -8.79 -14.91
CA PHE A 216 4.45 -9.19 -16.24
C PHE A 216 5.71 -10.04 -16.19
N LEU A 217 6.64 -9.76 -15.27
CA LEU A 217 7.84 -10.59 -15.10
C LEU A 217 7.49 -11.99 -14.59
N SER A 218 6.51 -12.11 -13.69
CA SER A 218 6.02 -13.42 -13.24
C SER A 218 5.39 -14.21 -14.39
N LEU A 219 4.54 -13.57 -15.20
CA LEU A 219 3.96 -14.20 -16.39
C LEU A 219 5.03 -14.59 -17.41
N TYR A 220 6.01 -13.73 -17.67
CA TYR A 220 7.10 -14.04 -18.58
C TYR A 220 7.90 -15.26 -18.08
N MET A 221 8.24 -15.30 -16.79
CA MET A 221 8.94 -16.44 -16.20
C MET A 221 8.12 -17.74 -16.29
N GLN A 222 6.82 -17.69 -16.05
CA GLN A 222 5.98 -18.90 -16.01
C GLN A 222 5.52 -19.34 -17.41
N ASP A 223 5.05 -18.43 -18.24
CA ASP A 223 4.44 -18.74 -19.53
C ASP A 223 5.48 -18.85 -20.66
N VAL A 224 6.57 -18.07 -20.61
CA VAL A 224 7.62 -18.04 -21.65
C VAL A 224 8.85 -18.85 -21.26
N LEU A 225 9.37 -18.65 -20.04
CA LEU A 225 10.55 -19.39 -19.56
C LEU A 225 10.19 -20.74 -18.91
N HIS A 226 8.89 -21.05 -18.76
CA HIS A 226 8.38 -22.29 -18.18
C HIS A 226 8.90 -22.58 -16.76
N TYR A 227 9.16 -21.53 -15.98
CA TYR A 227 9.57 -21.65 -14.59
C TYR A 227 8.39 -22.06 -13.72
N GLY A 228 8.63 -22.98 -12.78
CA GLY A 228 7.68 -23.24 -11.69
C GLY A 228 7.55 -22.04 -10.73
N ALA A 229 6.57 -22.09 -9.84
CA ALA A 229 6.31 -21.00 -8.87
C ALA A 229 7.51 -20.73 -7.95
N LEU A 230 8.21 -21.77 -7.48
CA LEU A 230 9.44 -21.61 -6.68
C LEU A 230 10.57 -20.97 -7.48
N ALA A 231 10.80 -21.44 -8.71
CA ALA A 231 11.84 -20.88 -9.58
C ALA A 231 11.57 -19.40 -9.90
N THR A 232 10.30 -19.05 -10.13
CA THR A 232 9.85 -17.66 -10.29
C THR A 232 10.12 -16.84 -9.03
N GLY A 233 9.76 -17.34 -7.84
CA GLY A 233 10.03 -16.68 -6.57
C GLY A 233 11.53 -16.45 -6.30
N VAL A 234 12.37 -17.44 -6.64
CA VAL A 234 13.84 -17.33 -6.59
C VAL A 234 14.34 -16.31 -7.62
N GLY A 235 13.72 -16.25 -8.80
CA GLY A 235 14.01 -15.26 -9.84
C GLY A 235 13.83 -13.81 -9.40
N PHE A 236 13.00 -13.55 -8.38
CA PHE A 236 12.85 -12.22 -7.77
C PHE A 236 13.89 -11.88 -6.69
N LEU A 237 14.73 -12.84 -6.26
CA LEU A 237 15.75 -12.58 -5.24
C LEU A 237 16.77 -11.52 -5.66
N PRO A 238 17.36 -11.55 -6.87
CA PRO A 238 18.31 -10.52 -7.30
C PRO A 238 17.68 -9.12 -7.25
N HIS A 239 16.44 -8.99 -7.74
CA HIS A 239 15.69 -7.75 -7.68
C HIS A 239 15.53 -7.26 -6.24
N THR A 240 15.18 -8.16 -5.32
CA THR A 240 14.96 -7.77 -3.93
C THR A 240 16.26 -7.43 -3.19
N LEU A 241 17.34 -8.16 -3.46
CA LEU A 241 18.66 -7.89 -2.90
C LEU A 241 19.18 -6.52 -3.35
N VAL A 242 19.02 -6.18 -4.63
CA VAL A 242 19.36 -4.85 -5.16
C VAL A 242 18.48 -3.78 -4.51
N GLY A 243 17.19 -4.05 -4.30
CA GLY A 243 16.28 -3.13 -3.60
C GLY A 243 16.70 -2.87 -2.14
N ILE A 244 17.09 -3.91 -1.40
CA ILE A 244 17.61 -3.79 -0.03
C ILE A 244 18.92 -2.99 -0.02
N ALA A 245 19.86 -3.32 -0.91
CA ALA A 245 21.13 -2.61 -1.02
C ALA A 245 20.90 -1.12 -1.34
N ALA A 246 20.03 -0.82 -2.30
CA ALA A 246 19.64 0.55 -2.64
C ALA A 246 19.01 1.28 -1.46
N ALA A 247 18.12 0.63 -0.70
CA ALA A 247 17.51 1.23 0.50
C ALA A 247 18.53 1.52 1.60
N CYS A 248 19.54 0.66 1.78
CA CYS A 248 20.63 0.88 2.72
C CYS A 248 21.60 1.99 2.26
N LEU A 249 21.84 2.10 0.96
CA LEU A 249 22.75 3.09 0.37
C LEU A 249 22.11 4.47 0.17
N ALA A 250 20.79 4.53 -0.02
CA ALA A 250 20.07 5.77 -0.30
C ALA A 250 20.31 6.88 0.73
N PRO A 251 20.29 6.63 2.06
CA PRO A 251 20.61 7.67 3.05
C PRO A 251 22.02 8.24 2.91
N ALA A 252 23.01 7.39 2.60
CA ALA A 252 24.41 7.82 2.43
C ALA A 252 24.58 8.65 1.15
N VAL A 253 23.90 8.27 0.07
CA VAL A 253 23.88 9.04 -1.18
C VAL A 253 23.18 10.37 -0.98
N MET A 254 22.00 10.39 -0.35
CA MET A 254 21.25 11.61 -0.05
C MET A 254 22.04 12.59 0.85
N HIS A 255 22.85 12.10 1.78
CA HIS A 255 23.72 12.95 2.58
C HIS A 255 24.88 13.56 1.76
N ARG A 256 25.33 12.88 0.69
CA ARG A 256 26.41 13.37 -0.18
C ARG A 256 25.92 14.28 -1.30
N THR A 257 24.68 14.09 -1.76
CA THR A 257 24.11 14.81 -2.92
C THR A 257 22.92 15.71 -2.57
N GLY A 258 22.48 15.72 -1.32
CA GLY A 258 21.43 16.60 -0.84
C GLY A 258 21.87 18.06 -0.91
N PRO A 259 20.95 19.02 -1.16
CA PRO A 259 21.30 20.43 -1.10
C PRO A 259 21.85 20.72 0.29
N GLY A 260 23.13 21.15 0.36
CA GLY A 260 23.70 21.65 1.59
C GLY A 260 22.82 22.79 2.10
N HIS A 261 22.31 22.65 3.32
CA HIS A 261 21.84 23.80 4.09
C HIS A 261 23.03 24.66 4.50
#